data_AF-A0A957I4S6-F1
#
_entry.id   AF-A0A957I4S6-F1
#
_cell.length_a   1.000
_cell.length_b   1.000
_cell.length_c   1.000
_cell.angle_alpha   90.00
_cell.angle_beta   90.00
_cell.angle_gamma   90.00
#
_symmetry.space_group_name_H-M   'P 1'
#
loop_
_entity.id
_entity.type
_entity.pdbx_description
1 polymer ?
#
loop_
_entity_poly.entity_id
_entity_poly.type
_entity_poly.pdbx_seq_one_letter_code
_entity_poly.pdbx_strand_id
1 'polypeptide(L)'
;MRYEAQGRWVDDVRFDAIFVALCGWILLGAFTDGWAHSHGRTDETFFTIWHAFLYSGFVAAVVFAGITWTNNRRRGYQGWGLLPPGYELTLAGLGLFALGGLGDMAWHTLFGVEANLEAMYSPTHLLLMIGLLLIVTGPVR
;
A
#
# COMPACT_ATOMS: atom_id res chain seq x y z
N MET A 1 21.23 -15.85 -25.22
CA MET A 1 19.96 -16.03 -25.96
C MET A 1 18.89 -15.22 -25.25
N ARG A 2 18.49 -14.10 -25.84
CA ARG A 2 17.42 -13.23 -25.34
C ARG A 2 16.10 -13.80 -25.84
N TYR A 3 15.25 -14.28 -24.95
CA TYR A 3 13.85 -14.49 -25.29
C TYR A 3 13.14 -13.15 -25.11
N GLU A 4 12.95 -12.45 -26.23
CA GLU A 4 11.96 -11.37 -26.34
C GLU A 4 10.57 -11.98 -26.19
N ALA A 5 10.07 -12.07 -24.96
CA ALA A 5 8.65 -12.26 -24.74
C ALA A 5 7.95 -10.91 -25.00
N GLN A 6 7.72 -10.58 -26.28
CA GLN A 6 6.77 -9.54 -26.69
C GLN A 6 5.32 -9.99 -26.44
N GLY A 7 5.05 -10.48 -25.23
CA GLY A 7 3.69 -10.71 -24.75
C GLY A 7 3.20 -9.39 -24.17
N ARG A 8 2.46 -8.62 -24.97
CA ARG A 8 1.72 -7.43 -24.52
C ARG A 8 1.06 -7.76 -23.17
N TRP A 9 1.45 -7.06 -22.10
CA TRP A 9 0.89 -7.26 -20.77
C TRP A 9 -0.63 -7.22 -20.86
N VAL A 10 -1.29 -8.23 -20.31
CA VAL A 10 -2.75 -8.37 -20.39
C VAL A 10 -3.40 -7.12 -19.78
N ASP A 11 -4.11 -6.38 -20.63
CA ASP A 11 -4.97 -5.22 -20.33
C ASP A 11 -4.43 -4.20 -19.33
N ASP A 12 -3.29 -3.57 -19.68
CA ASP A 12 -2.61 -2.49 -18.93
C ASP A 12 -3.60 -1.47 -18.32
N VAL A 13 -4.56 -1.01 -19.11
CA VAL A 13 -5.57 0.00 -18.70
C VAL A 13 -6.52 -0.53 -17.63
N ARG A 14 -6.93 -1.80 -17.70
CA ARG A 14 -7.84 -2.38 -16.70
C ARG A 14 -7.09 -2.61 -15.39
N PHE A 15 -5.87 -3.13 -15.47
CA PHE A 15 -5.01 -3.29 -14.30
C PHE A 15 -4.78 -1.95 -13.62
N ASP A 16 -4.43 -0.91 -14.38
CA ASP A 16 -4.24 0.44 -13.86
C ASP A 16 -5.51 1.01 -13.24
N ALA A 17 -6.66 0.89 -13.91
CA ALA A 17 -7.91 1.39 -13.37
C ALA A 17 -8.25 0.75 -12.03
N ILE A 18 -8.04 -0.57 -11.91
CA ILE A 18 -8.24 -1.28 -10.64
C ILE A 18 -7.22 -0.81 -9.60
N PHE A 19 -5.94 -0.69 -9.98
CA PHE A 19 -4.90 -0.31 -9.05
C PHE A 19 -5.06 1.15 -8.57
N VAL A 20 -5.47 2.07 -9.45
CA VAL A 20 -5.83 3.45 -9.10
C VAL A 20 -6.99 3.47 -8.11
N ALA A 21 -8.01 2.63 -8.29
CA ALA A 21 -9.11 2.54 -7.32
C ALA A 21 -8.62 2.04 -5.95
N LEU A 22 -7.69 1.07 -5.93
CA LEU A 22 -7.06 0.58 -4.69
C LEU A 22 -6.19 1.66 -4.03
N CYS A 23 -5.42 2.41 -4.80
CA CYS A 23 -4.69 3.59 -4.32
C CYS A 23 -5.64 4.62 -3.72
N GLY A 24 -6.75 4.90 -4.38
CA GLY A 24 -7.80 5.80 -3.89
C GLY A 24 -8.38 5.33 -2.56
N TRP A 25 -8.63 4.03 -2.40
CA TRP A 25 -9.07 3.45 -1.12
C TRP A 25 -8.03 3.69 -0.02
N ILE A 26 -6.77 3.33 -0.26
CA ILE A 26 -5.71 3.51 0.75
C ILE A 26 -5.56 5.00 1.13
N LEU A 27 -5.58 5.91 0.14
CA LEU A 27 -5.50 7.36 0.37
C LEU A 27 -6.69 7.87 1.19
N LEU A 28 -7.91 7.44 0.87
CA LEU A 28 -9.10 7.79 1.65
C LEU A 28 -8.99 7.26 3.07
N GLY A 29 -8.52 6.02 3.24
CA GLY A 29 -8.24 5.44 4.55
C GLY A 29 -7.27 6.28 5.36
N ALA A 30 -6.12 6.61 4.78
CA ALA A 30 -5.07 7.39 5.43
C ALA A 30 -5.56 8.81 5.78
N PHE A 31 -6.35 9.41 4.91
CA PHE A 31 -6.97 10.71 5.18
C PHE A 31 -7.96 10.64 6.35
N THR A 32 -8.86 9.64 6.36
CA THR A 32 -9.83 9.49 7.44
C THR A 32 -9.17 9.14 8.78
N ASP A 33 -8.07 8.40 8.74
CA ASP A 33 -7.28 8.04 9.90
C ASP A 33 -6.55 9.25 10.49
N GLY A 34 -5.84 10.04 9.67
CA GLY A 34 -5.24 11.30 10.10
C GLY A 34 -6.27 12.32 10.63
N TRP A 35 -7.45 12.38 10.01
CA TRP A 35 -8.56 13.18 10.53
C TRP A 35 -8.99 12.71 11.92
N ALA A 36 -9.11 11.39 12.14
CA ALA A 36 -9.50 10.82 13.42
C ALA A 36 -8.49 11.13 14.52
N HIS A 37 -7.19 10.98 14.26
CA HIS A 37 -6.11 11.37 15.19
C HIS A 37 -6.15 12.86 15.55
N SER A 38 -6.54 13.72 14.61
CA SER A 38 -6.62 15.18 14.82
C SER A 38 -7.90 15.64 15.55
N HIS A 39 -8.90 14.77 15.65
CA HIS A 39 -10.20 15.10 16.26
C HIS A 39 -10.51 14.23 17.49
N GLY A 40 -9.51 13.53 18.03
CA GLY A 40 -9.68 12.65 19.20
C GLY A 40 -10.72 11.55 18.95
N ARG A 41 -10.77 11.01 17.72
CA ARG A 41 -11.69 9.94 17.30
C ARG A 41 -11.01 8.57 17.20
N THR A 42 -9.74 8.50 17.58
CA THR A 42 -9.01 7.25 17.78
C THR A 42 -9.15 6.81 19.23
N ASP A 43 -9.33 5.51 19.43
CA ASP A 43 -9.35 4.90 20.77
C ASP A 43 -7.93 4.92 21.37
N GLU A 44 -7.78 4.45 22.62
CA GLU A 44 -6.47 4.28 23.27
C GLU A 44 -5.61 3.15 22.66
N THR A 45 -6.04 2.55 21.54
CA THR A 45 -5.35 1.41 20.92
C THR A 45 -5.22 1.58 19.42
N PHE A 46 -4.30 0.81 18.83
CA PHE A 46 -4.14 0.69 17.38
C PHE A 46 -5.40 0.18 16.66
N PHE A 47 -6.23 -0.65 17.30
CA PHE A 47 -7.35 -1.29 16.63
C PHE A 47 -8.58 -0.36 16.59
N THR A 48 -8.62 0.51 15.60
CA THR A 48 -9.75 1.43 15.34
C THR A 48 -10.44 1.11 14.02
N ILE A 49 -11.67 1.61 13.83
CA ILE A 49 -12.36 1.50 12.54
C ILE A 49 -11.62 2.23 11.41
N TRP A 50 -10.85 3.27 11.73
CA TRP A 50 -10.08 4.07 10.79
C TRP A 50 -8.87 3.30 10.26
N HIS A 51 -8.10 2.69 11.17
CA HIS A 51 -7.04 1.74 10.82
C HIS A 51 -7.60 0.55 10.04
N ALA A 52 -8.74 -0.02 10.48
CA ALA A 52 -9.37 -1.12 9.75
C ALA A 52 -9.70 -0.74 8.30
N PHE A 53 -10.23 0.46 8.07
CA PHE A 53 -10.53 0.96 6.72
C PHE A 53 -9.25 1.16 5.89
N LEU A 54 -8.21 1.80 6.45
CA LEU A 54 -6.91 1.96 5.81
C LEU A 54 -6.25 0.62 5.43
N TYR A 55 -6.08 -0.27 6.41
CA TYR A 55 -5.40 -1.54 6.21
C TYR A 55 -6.21 -2.50 5.32
N SER A 56 -7.54 -2.39 5.28
CA SER A 56 -8.35 -3.16 4.33
C SER A 56 -8.06 -2.80 2.87
N GLY A 57 -7.89 -1.51 2.56
CA GLY A 57 -7.46 -1.05 1.23
C GLY A 57 -6.04 -1.53 0.90
N PHE A 58 -5.14 -1.48 1.86
CA PHE A 58 -3.77 -1.97 1.70
C PHE A 58 -3.73 -3.48 1.40
N VAL A 59 -4.46 -4.29 2.19
CA VAL A 59 -4.56 -5.74 1.97
C VAL A 59 -5.17 -6.04 0.61
N ALA A 60 -6.19 -5.30 0.18
CA ALA A 60 -6.78 -5.46 -1.14
C ALA A 60 -5.74 -5.21 -2.26
N ALA A 61 -4.88 -4.19 -2.12
CA ALA A 61 -3.78 -3.93 -3.05
C ALA A 61 -2.74 -5.05 -3.08
N VAL A 62 -2.30 -5.54 -1.91
CA VAL A 62 -1.36 -6.66 -1.80
C VAL A 62 -1.92 -7.93 -2.43
N VAL A 63 -3.18 -8.26 -2.14
CA VAL A 63 -3.85 -9.45 -2.69
C VAL A 63 -3.97 -9.35 -4.21
N PHE A 64 -4.41 -8.19 -4.72
CA PHE A 64 -4.54 -7.98 -6.16
C PHE A 64 -3.19 -8.10 -6.89
N ALA A 65 -2.13 -7.48 -6.35
CA ALA A 65 -0.78 -7.60 -6.88
C ALA A 65 -0.28 -9.05 -6.80
N GLY A 66 -0.51 -9.75 -5.69
CA GLY A 66 -0.10 -11.14 -5.48
C GLY A 66 -0.82 -12.13 -6.41
N ILE A 67 -2.12 -11.93 -6.67
CA ILE A 67 -2.88 -12.72 -7.65
C ILE A 67 -2.32 -12.49 -9.05
N THR A 68 -2.07 -11.23 -9.42
CA THR A 68 -1.51 -10.88 -10.74
C THR A 68 -0.13 -11.51 -10.93
N TRP A 69 0.74 -11.36 -9.94
CA TRP A 69 2.06 -11.98 -9.90
C TRP A 69 2.00 -13.50 -10.09
N THR A 70 1.12 -14.16 -9.33
CA THR A 70 0.95 -15.62 -9.37
C THR A 70 0.41 -16.09 -10.73
N ASN A 71 -0.55 -15.36 -11.30
CA ASN A 71 -1.10 -15.66 -12.61
C ASN A 71 -0.05 -15.50 -13.72
N ASN A 72 0.78 -14.46 -13.64
CA ASN A 72 1.86 -14.25 -14.60
C ASN A 72 2.96 -15.32 -14.46
N ARG A 73 3.33 -15.72 -13.24
CA ARG A 73 4.20 -16.89 -13.02
C ARG A 73 3.64 -18.15 -13.68
N ARG A 74 2.34 -18.44 -13.49
CA ARG A 74 1.66 -19.61 -14.08
C ARG A 74 1.59 -19.57 -15.61
N ARG A 75 1.61 -18.37 -16.21
CA ARG A 75 1.68 -18.16 -17.67
C ARG A 75 3.10 -18.27 -18.24
N GLY A 76 4.10 -18.52 -17.41
CA GLY A 76 5.49 -18.70 -17.84
C GLY A 76 6.34 -17.42 -17.84
N TYR A 77 5.79 -16.29 -17.37
CA TYR A 77 6.60 -15.08 -17.16
C TYR A 77 7.60 -15.32 -16.01
N GLN A 78 8.81 -14.76 -16.13
CA GLN A 78 9.90 -14.92 -15.18
C GLN A 78 10.54 -13.58 -14.81
N GLY A 79 11.20 -13.55 -13.66
CA GLY A 79 11.93 -12.37 -13.16
C GLY A 79 11.05 -11.37 -12.40
N TRP A 80 11.50 -10.13 -12.34
CA TRP A 80 10.84 -9.02 -11.64
C TRP A 80 9.67 -8.41 -12.43
N GLY A 81 9.55 -8.73 -13.72
CA GLY A 81 8.39 -8.39 -14.56
C GLY A 81 7.25 -9.37 -14.33
N LEU A 82 6.65 -9.36 -13.15
CA LEU A 82 5.44 -10.15 -12.88
C LEU A 82 4.23 -9.28 -12.57
N LEU A 83 4.46 -7.98 -12.41
CA LEU A 83 3.48 -6.92 -12.58
C LEU A 83 3.81 -6.14 -13.87
N PRO A 84 2.87 -5.32 -14.38
CA PRO A 84 3.16 -4.43 -15.50
C PRO A 84 4.38 -3.52 -15.21
N PRO A 85 5.17 -3.16 -16.23
CA PRO A 85 6.29 -2.24 -16.09
C PRO A 85 5.82 -0.90 -15.50
N GLY A 86 6.59 -0.34 -14.56
CA GLY A 86 6.23 0.86 -13.79
C GLY A 86 5.78 0.58 -12.36
N TYR A 87 5.44 -0.68 -12.04
CA TYR A 87 5.00 -1.08 -10.69
C TYR A 87 6.16 -1.51 -9.76
N GLU A 88 7.42 -1.30 -10.15
CA GLU A 88 8.59 -1.66 -9.35
C GLU A 88 8.65 -0.86 -8.05
N LEU A 89 8.39 0.45 -8.12
CA LEU A 89 8.29 1.31 -6.94
C LEU A 89 7.08 0.96 -6.09
N THR A 90 5.96 0.59 -6.71
CA THR A 90 4.78 0.12 -6.00
C THR A 90 5.09 -1.12 -5.15
N LEU A 91 5.85 -2.09 -5.67
CA LEU A 91 6.26 -3.27 -4.89
C LEU A 91 7.12 -2.90 -3.68
N ALA A 92 8.08 -1.99 -3.87
CA ALA A 92 8.88 -1.46 -2.77
C ALA A 92 8.00 -0.74 -1.74
N GLY A 93 7.06 0.09 -2.22
CA GLY A 93 6.09 0.79 -1.40
C GLY A 93 5.19 -0.14 -0.59
N LEU A 94 4.68 -1.22 -1.19
CA LEU A 94 3.89 -2.24 -0.48
C LEU A 94 4.71 -2.88 0.67
N GLY A 95 5.99 -3.15 0.43
CA GLY A 95 6.90 -3.67 1.45
C GLY A 95 7.15 -2.66 2.59
N LEU A 96 7.48 -1.41 2.25
CA LEU A 96 7.69 -0.35 3.24
C LEU A 96 6.43 -0.05 4.03
N PHE A 97 5.26 -0.03 3.39
CA PHE A 97 3.98 0.19 4.06
C PHE A 97 3.64 -0.97 5.02
N ALA A 98 3.91 -2.23 4.64
CA ALA A 98 3.74 -3.37 5.55
C ALA A 98 4.65 -3.25 6.79
N LEU A 99 5.92 -2.90 6.58
CA LEU A 99 6.87 -2.69 7.69
C LEU A 99 6.46 -1.50 8.56
N GLY A 100 6.02 -0.41 7.93
CA GLY A 100 5.47 0.77 8.58
C GLY A 100 4.29 0.41 9.47
N GLY A 101 3.31 -0.33 8.96
CA GLY A 101 2.10 -0.65 9.72
C GLY A 101 2.33 -1.64 10.86
N LEU A 102 3.24 -2.61 10.68
CA LEU A 102 3.66 -3.48 11.78
C LEU A 102 4.43 -2.70 12.85
N GLY A 103 5.31 -1.79 12.42
CA GLY A 103 6.02 -0.88 13.31
C GLY A 103 5.06 0.03 14.06
N ASP A 104 4.04 0.54 13.38
CA ASP A 104 3.03 1.43 13.93
C ASP A 104 2.17 0.74 14.99
N MET A 105 1.70 -0.48 14.71
CA MET A 105 1.04 -1.31 15.70
C MET A 105 1.92 -1.54 16.93
N ALA A 106 3.20 -1.85 16.74
CA ALA A 106 4.14 -2.04 17.84
C ALA A 106 4.36 -0.72 18.62
N TRP A 107 4.48 0.40 17.93
CA TRP A 107 4.66 1.73 18.51
C TRP A 107 3.47 2.08 19.40
N HIS A 108 2.25 1.95 18.88
CA HIS A 108 1.02 2.18 19.63
C HIS A 108 0.89 1.27 20.86
N THR A 109 1.38 0.04 20.78
CA THR A 109 1.36 -0.90 21.90
C THR A 109 2.38 -0.53 23.00
N LEU A 110 3.53 0.03 22.62
CA LEU A 110 4.63 0.34 23.55
C LEU A 110 4.56 1.75 24.15
N PHE A 111 4.13 2.73 23.35
CA PHE A 111 4.22 4.16 23.69
C PHE A 111 2.84 4.84 23.76
N GLY A 112 1.77 4.12 23.39
CA GLY A 112 0.41 4.66 23.36
C GLY A 112 0.04 5.32 22.03
N VAL A 113 -1.18 5.85 21.96
CA VAL A 113 -1.70 6.51 20.75
C VAL A 113 -1.40 8.00 20.79
N GLU A 114 -0.58 8.44 19.85
CA GLU A 114 -0.30 9.86 19.62
C GLU A 114 -1.51 10.55 18.97
N ALA A 115 -1.74 11.82 19.32
CA ALA A 115 -2.85 12.62 18.79
C ALA A 115 -2.33 13.89 18.10
N ASN A 116 -3.15 14.46 17.21
CA ASN A 116 -2.84 15.69 16.47
C ASN A 116 -1.55 15.57 15.62
N LEU A 117 -0.71 16.60 15.64
CA LEU A 117 0.51 16.67 14.84
C LEU A 117 1.53 15.59 15.23
N GLU A 118 1.56 15.17 16.50
CA GLU A 118 2.52 14.18 16.98
C GLU A 118 2.39 12.87 16.21
N ALA A 119 1.15 12.41 15.97
CA ALA A 119 0.87 11.21 15.19
C ALA A 119 1.55 11.25 13.80
N MET A 120 1.53 12.40 13.12
CA MET A 120 2.11 12.53 11.78
C MET A 120 3.64 12.53 11.76
N TYR A 121 4.29 12.78 12.90
CA TYR A 121 5.74 12.86 13.01
C TYR A 121 6.38 11.63 13.65
N SER A 122 5.59 10.64 14.07
CA SER A 122 6.14 9.37 14.53
C SER A 122 6.99 8.71 13.43
N PRO A 123 8.07 8.01 13.79
CA PRO A 123 8.89 7.30 12.81
C PRO A 123 8.10 6.29 11.97
N THR A 124 7.05 5.69 12.53
CA THR A 124 6.21 4.69 11.88
C THR A 124 5.28 5.32 10.85
N HIS A 125 4.65 6.46 11.18
CA HIS A 125 3.81 7.20 10.24
C HIS A 125 4.63 7.76 9.06
N LEU A 126 5.85 8.25 9.30
CA LEU A 126 6.73 8.70 8.22
C LEU A 126 7.07 7.56 7.26
N LEU A 127 7.32 6.35 7.79
CA LEU A 127 7.56 5.17 6.97
C LEU A 127 6.31 4.75 6.17
N LEU A 128 5.12 4.82 6.78
CA LEU A 128 3.84 4.60 6.10
C LEU A 128 3.62 5.63 4.97
N MET A 129 3.92 6.91 5.20
CA MET A 129 3.80 7.96 4.19
C MET A 129 4.74 7.73 3.00
N ILE A 130 5.99 7.33 3.25
CA ILE A 130 6.96 6.98 2.19
C ILE A 130 6.46 5.75 1.42
N GLY A 131 6.03 4.71 2.12
CA GLY A 131 5.46 3.51 1.50
C GLY A 131 4.27 3.84 0.61
N LEU A 132 3.34 4.65 1.12
CA LEU A 132 2.15 5.11 0.39
C LEU A 132 2.52 5.92 -0.85
N LEU A 133 3.47 6.85 -0.72
CA LEU A 133 3.96 7.65 -1.85
C LEU A 133 4.50 6.74 -2.97
N LEU A 134 5.26 5.70 -2.64
CA LEU A 134 5.77 4.76 -3.63
C LEU A 134 4.68 3.84 -4.20
N ILE A 135 3.64 3.49 -3.42
CA ILE A 135 2.51 2.70 -3.92
C ILE A 135 1.78 3.45 -5.03
N VAL A 136 1.49 4.74 -4.81
CA VAL A 136 0.62 5.52 -5.69
C VAL A 136 1.31 6.03 -6.96
N THR A 137 2.64 5.92 -7.07
CA THR A 137 3.38 6.38 -8.26
C THR A 137 3.31 5.40 -9.43
N GLY A 138 3.07 4.11 -9.19
CA GLY A 138 3.03 3.09 -10.25
C GLY A 138 2.06 3.41 -11.40
N PRO A 139 0.82 3.85 -11.12
CA PRO A 139 -0.13 4.24 -12.15
C PRO A 139 0.16 5.58 -12.87
N VAL A 140 1.17 6.37 -12.47
CA VAL A 140 1.42 7.75 -12.95
C VAL A 140 2.35 7.77 -14.18
N ARG A 141 2.01 6.99 -15.20
CA ARG A 141 2.84 6.79 -16.40
C ARG A 141 2.27 7.40 -17.66
#